data_AF-A0A955W634-F1
#
_entry.id   AF-A0A955W634-F1
#
_cell.length_a   1.000
_cell.length_b   1.000
_cell.length_c   1.000
_cell.angle_alpha   90.00
_cell.angle_beta   90.00
_cell.angle_gamma   90.00
#
_symmetry.space_group_name_H-M   'P 1'
#
loop_
_entity.id
_entity.type
_entity.pdbx_description
1 polymer ?
#
loop_
_entity_poly.entity_id
_entity_poly.type
_entity_poly.pdbx_seq_one_letter_code
_entity_poly.pdbx_strand_id
1 'polypeptide(L)'
;MTEPTGSQFDVVGPIAVELQLPPRGVAAVVQLLEEGATVPFIARYRKEVTGGLDEVQIRDIQERKAYLRELDERRTAVLASITEQGKLTPELHKRILACTTKAALEDLYAPYKQKRRTRATIAKEKGLEPLALRILAQPADGKPLEEAATFVSAEKEVASAEDALKGACDIVAEVVADHADVRAMLRDAFANKGEVITTVARGKENERTKFEDYYDYREGAKDIPSHRFLAIRRGESEGVLRLKIEVDPDPLLPRMQAAMSLDPRSPWADPMRTAVEDAFKRLLAPSVETDVRVDLKLRSDRDAVEVFAENLRHLLLAAPFGQRSVVGVDPGLRTGCKLAAVDATGRYLGTDTIYPFKGVGDVERARQELLRFLARHNPLAIAVGNGTAGRETETFVREVLRDPMVPSPKPLVVLVSESGASIYSASDIAREEFPDLDLTVRGAISIARRLQDPLAELVKIDPKSIG
;
A
#
# COMPACT_ATOMS: atom_id res chain seq x y z
N MET A 1 23.53 36.17 -24.38
CA MET A 1 22.30 35.36 -24.34
C MET A 1 22.73 33.96 -23.97
N THR A 2 22.69 33.66 -22.69
CA THR A 2 22.95 32.32 -22.16
C THR A 2 21.76 31.45 -22.54
N GLU A 3 21.98 30.44 -23.36
CA GLU A 3 21.01 29.40 -23.64
C GLU A 3 20.56 28.75 -22.32
N PRO A 4 19.26 28.50 -22.10
CA PRO A 4 18.80 27.76 -20.94
C PRO A 4 19.26 26.31 -21.09
N THR A 5 20.34 25.96 -20.40
CA THR A 5 20.77 24.59 -20.15
C THR A 5 19.71 23.89 -19.30
N GLY A 6 19.05 22.90 -19.89
CA GLY A 6 18.11 22.01 -19.22
C GLY A 6 16.78 21.97 -19.94
N SER A 7 16.56 20.91 -20.73
CA SER A 7 15.21 20.50 -21.10
C SER A 7 14.47 20.15 -19.82
N GLN A 8 13.84 21.14 -19.18
CA GLN A 8 13.03 20.95 -17.99
C GLN A 8 11.80 20.15 -18.41
N PHE A 9 11.74 18.89 -18.00
CA PHE A 9 10.62 18.00 -18.27
C PHE A 9 9.30 18.71 -17.92
N ASP A 10 8.43 18.89 -18.91
CA ASP A 10 7.13 19.54 -18.70
C ASP A 10 6.20 18.59 -17.94
N VAL A 11 6.08 18.82 -16.63
CA VAL A 11 5.11 18.11 -15.78
C VAL A 11 3.68 18.62 -15.95
N VAL A 12 3.47 19.84 -16.45
CA VAL A 12 2.16 20.51 -16.44
C VAL A 12 1.22 19.86 -17.45
N GLY A 13 1.68 19.68 -18.69
CA GLY A 13 0.88 19.07 -19.76
C GLY A 13 0.32 17.70 -19.37
N PRO A 14 1.17 16.73 -18.98
CA PRO A 14 0.73 15.40 -18.55
C PRO A 14 -0.25 15.44 -17.38
N ILE A 15 0.03 16.21 -16.33
CA ILE A 15 -0.84 16.31 -15.15
C ILE A 15 -2.22 16.87 -15.54
N ALA A 16 -2.25 17.91 -16.37
CA ALA A 16 -3.51 18.52 -16.79
C ALA A 16 -4.40 17.55 -17.57
N VAL A 17 -3.82 16.73 -18.46
CA VAL A 17 -4.55 15.72 -19.23
C VAL A 17 -5.04 14.59 -18.33
N GLU A 18 -4.16 14.04 -17.48
CA GLU A 18 -4.48 12.90 -16.61
C GLU A 18 -5.54 13.23 -15.56
N LEU A 19 -5.41 14.39 -14.91
CA LEU A 19 -6.35 14.84 -13.87
C LEU A 19 -7.57 15.59 -14.44
N GLN A 20 -7.61 15.81 -15.76
CA GLN A 20 -8.65 16.60 -16.44
C GLN A 20 -8.81 18.01 -15.87
N LEU A 21 -7.68 18.65 -15.54
CA LEU A 21 -7.64 19.97 -14.92
C LEU A 21 -7.17 21.05 -15.91
N PRO A 22 -7.57 22.32 -15.73
CA PRO A 22 -7.10 23.41 -16.57
C PRO A 22 -5.56 23.57 -16.51
N PRO A 23 -4.83 23.54 -17.64
CA PRO A 23 -3.37 23.60 -17.65
C PRO A 23 -2.79 24.83 -16.94
N ARG A 24 -3.48 25.98 -17.03
CA ARG A 24 -3.08 27.20 -16.32
C ARG A 24 -3.14 27.04 -14.79
N GLY A 25 -4.17 26.38 -14.29
CA GLY A 25 -4.32 26.11 -12.86
C GLY A 25 -3.25 25.14 -12.36
N VAL A 26 -2.99 24.07 -13.13
CA VAL A 26 -1.91 23.12 -12.83
C VAL A 26 -0.55 23.82 -12.80
N ALA A 27 -0.23 24.66 -13.80
CA ALA A 27 1.03 25.41 -13.83
C ALA A 27 1.21 26.29 -12.59
N ALA A 28 0.16 27.02 -12.21
CA ALA A 28 0.16 27.87 -11.02
C ALA A 28 0.41 27.06 -9.74
N VAL A 29 -0.28 25.92 -9.58
CA VAL A 29 -0.08 25.04 -8.42
C VAL A 29 1.35 24.47 -8.41
N VAL A 30 1.86 24.00 -9.55
CA VAL A 30 3.22 23.46 -9.66
C VAL A 30 4.24 24.49 -9.20
N GLN A 31 4.13 25.74 -9.67
CA GLN A 31 5.01 26.84 -9.29
C GLN A 31 4.92 27.15 -7.79
N LEU A 32 3.71 27.32 -7.25
CA LEU A 32 3.50 27.62 -5.84
C LEU A 32 4.10 26.53 -4.92
N LEU A 33 3.99 25.25 -5.32
CA LEU A 33 4.62 24.15 -4.59
C LEU A 33 6.16 24.20 -4.64
N GLU A 34 6.76 24.73 -5.71
CA GLU A 34 8.23 24.93 -5.81
C GLU A 34 8.70 26.08 -4.93
N GLU A 35 7.86 27.09 -4.78
CA GLU A 35 8.07 28.22 -3.85
C GLU A 35 7.85 27.83 -2.38
N GLY A 36 7.50 26.56 -2.10
CA GLY A 36 7.32 26.03 -0.75
C GLY A 36 5.93 26.29 -0.14
N ALA A 37 4.95 26.73 -0.95
CA ALA A 37 3.59 26.91 -0.47
C ALA A 37 2.95 25.56 -0.11
N THR A 38 2.17 25.53 0.98
CA THR A 38 1.45 24.34 1.42
C THR A 38 0.09 24.21 0.72
N VAL A 39 -0.44 22.99 0.62
CA VAL A 39 -1.77 22.73 0.04
C VAL A 39 -2.86 23.63 0.68
N PRO A 40 -2.98 23.74 2.02
CA PRO A 40 -3.97 24.63 2.63
C PRO A 40 -3.75 26.10 2.30
N PHE A 41 -2.50 26.54 2.17
CA PHE A 41 -2.18 27.92 1.80
C PHE A 41 -2.64 28.23 0.37
N ILE A 42 -2.35 27.34 -0.58
CA ILE A 42 -2.74 27.49 -1.98
C ILE A 42 -4.27 27.50 -2.10
N ALA A 43 -4.95 26.49 -1.54
CA ALA A 43 -6.40 26.35 -1.60
C ALA A 43 -7.14 27.55 -0.98
N ARG A 44 -6.56 28.18 0.05
CA ARG A 44 -7.19 29.32 0.75
C ARG A 44 -6.84 30.69 0.15
N TYR A 45 -5.58 30.93 -0.16
CA TYR A 45 -5.05 32.28 -0.46
C TYR A 45 -4.58 32.47 -1.90
N ARG A 46 -4.67 31.44 -2.75
CA ARG A 46 -4.25 31.49 -4.17
C ARG A 46 -5.34 31.05 -5.15
N LYS A 47 -6.62 31.05 -4.72
CA LYS A 47 -7.76 30.63 -5.54
C LYS A 47 -7.83 31.31 -6.90
N GLU A 48 -7.60 32.62 -6.97
CA GLU A 48 -7.68 33.35 -8.25
C GLU A 48 -6.57 32.91 -9.22
N VAL A 49 -5.36 32.69 -8.70
CA VAL A 49 -4.20 32.29 -9.50
C VAL A 49 -4.32 30.84 -9.97
N THR A 50 -4.88 29.95 -9.15
CA THR A 50 -5.10 28.55 -9.51
C THR A 50 -6.37 28.32 -10.34
N GLY A 51 -7.23 29.33 -10.50
CA GLY A 51 -8.53 29.17 -11.16
C GLY A 51 -9.56 28.43 -10.31
N GLY A 52 -9.41 28.46 -8.99
CA GLY A 52 -10.37 27.91 -8.04
C GLY A 52 -10.17 26.43 -7.70
N LEU A 53 -9.00 25.85 -8.01
CA LEU A 53 -8.69 24.46 -7.64
C LEU A 53 -8.77 24.25 -6.13
N ASP A 54 -9.43 23.15 -5.72
CA ASP A 54 -9.61 22.78 -4.32
C ASP A 54 -8.40 22.01 -3.75
N GLU A 55 -8.42 21.75 -2.44
CA GLU A 55 -7.33 21.07 -1.73
C GLU A 55 -7.10 19.62 -2.18
N VAL A 56 -8.11 18.94 -2.75
CA VAL A 56 -8.00 17.57 -3.26
C VAL A 56 -7.26 17.62 -4.58
N GLN A 57 -7.71 18.46 -5.51
CA GLN A 57 -7.07 18.67 -6.80
C GLN A 57 -5.61 19.13 -6.66
N ILE A 58 -5.33 20.04 -5.71
CA ILE A 58 -3.97 20.52 -5.44
C ILE A 58 -3.09 19.38 -4.90
N ARG A 59 -3.62 18.50 -4.06
CA ARG A 59 -2.89 17.33 -3.54
C ARG A 59 -2.59 16.32 -4.66
N ASP A 60 -3.56 16.04 -5.52
CA ASP A 60 -3.37 15.15 -6.66
C ASP A 60 -2.27 15.68 -7.61
N ILE A 61 -2.24 17.00 -7.86
CA ILE A 61 -1.16 17.65 -8.61
C ILE A 61 0.19 17.46 -7.89
N GLN A 62 0.25 17.65 -6.57
CA GLN A 62 1.48 17.50 -5.79
C GLN A 62 2.04 16.07 -5.89
N GLU A 63 1.19 15.06 -5.67
CA GLU A 63 1.57 13.65 -5.73
C GLU A 63 2.01 13.26 -7.15
N ARG A 64 1.25 13.68 -8.16
CA ARG A 64 1.57 13.33 -9.55
C ARG A 64 2.85 14.00 -10.04
N LYS A 65 3.07 15.25 -9.66
CA LYS A 65 4.33 15.98 -9.91
C LYS A 65 5.52 15.24 -9.31
N ALA A 66 5.41 14.76 -8.07
CA ALA A 66 6.48 14.00 -7.43
C ALA A 66 6.80 12.72 -8.21
N TYR A 67 5.77 11.95 -8.59
CA TYR A 67 5.97 10.75 -9.42
C TYR A 67 6.68 11.05 -10.74
N LEU A 68 6.24 12.09 -11.45
CA LEU A 68 6.77 12.44 -12.76
C LEU A 68 8.23 12.91 -12.69
N ARG A 69 8.60 13.62 -11.62
CA ARG A 69 10.00 13.98 -11.35
C ARG A 69 10.86 12.74 -11.13
N GLU A 70 10.42 11.80 -10.29
CA GLU A 70 11.15 10.55 -10.07
C GLU A 70 11.28 9.72 -11.34
N LEU A 71 10.25 9.73 -12.20
CA LEU A 71 10.30 9.07 -13.51
C LEU A 71 11.35 9.73 -14.42
N ASP A 72 11.44 11.05 -14.46
CA ASP A 72 12.39 11.79 -15.30
C ASP A 72 13.84 11.65 -14.82
N GLU A 73 14.07 11.69 -13.51
CA GLU A 73 15.37 11.39 -12.90
C GLU A 73 15.84 9.98 -13.27
N ARG A 74 14.92 9.00 -13.16
CA ARG A 74 15.21 7.62 -13.53
C ARG A 74 15.46 7.47 -15.03
N ARG A 75 14.69 8.16 -15.87
CA ARG A 75 14.86 8.18 -17.33
C ARG A 75 16.25 8.68 -17.71
N THR A 76 16.70 9.75 -17.08
CA THR A 76 18.04 10.32 -17.28
C THR A 76 19.14 9.31 -16.93
N ALA A 77 19.01 8.63 -15.78
CA ALA A 77 19.97 7.60 -15.37
C ALA A 77 19.99 6.39 -16.34
N VAL A 78 18.83 5.96 -16.83
CA VAL A 78 18.72 4.88 -17.83
C VAL A 78 19.40 5.28 -19.14
N LEU A 79 19.14 6.50 -19.63
CA LEU A 79 19.76 7.00 -20.85
C LEU A 79 21.29 7.06 -20.73
N ALA A 80 21.80 7.58 -19.61
CA ALA A 80 23.24 7.62 -19.34
C ALA A 80 23.85 6.22 -19.37
N SER A 81 23.26 5.26 -18.67
CA SER A 81 23.77 3.88 -18.60
C SER A 81 23.79 3.18 -19.96
N ILE A 82 22.76 3.35 -20.79
CA ILE A 82 22.71 2.72 -22.13
C ILE A 82 23.70 3.42 -23.08
N THR A 83 23.90 4.73 -22.92
CA THR A 83 24.89 5.50 -23.69
C THR A 83 26.31 5.06 -23.39
N GLU A 84 26.66 4.88 -22.10
CA GLU A 84 27.97 4.37 -21.67
C GLU A 84 28.28 2.98 -22.23
N GLN A 85 27.26 2.15 -22.46
CA GLN A 85 27.40 0.84 -23.11
C GLN A 85 27.53 0.92 -24.64
N GLY A 86 27.37 2.10 -25.25
CA GLY A 86 27.39 2.29 -26.70
C GLY A 86 26.20 1.65 -27.43
N LYS A 87 25.09 1.39 -26.72
CA LYS A 87 23.93 0.65 -27.25
C LYS A 87 22.68 1.50 -27.48
N LEU A 88 22.77 2.82 -27.27
CA LEU A 88 21.63 3.72 -27.41
C LEU A 88 21.37 4.03 -28.90
N THR A 89 20.39 3.35 -29.49
CA THR A 89 19.95 3.65 -30.86
C THR A 89 18.98 4.84 -30.88
N PRO A 90 18.84 5.56 -32.02
CA PRO A 90 17.84 6.63 -32.15
C PRO A 90 16.41 6.18 -31.86
N GLU A 91 16.05 4.97 -32.26
CA GLU A 91 14.74 4.37 -32.02
C GLU A 91 14.52 4.10 -30.53
N LEU A 92 15.52 3.53 -29.85
CA LEU A 92 15.46 3.27 -28.41
C LEU A 92 15.40 4.56 -27.61
N HIS A 93 16.20 5.56 -27.98
CA HIS A 93 16.16 6.89 -27.38
C HIS A 93 14.75 7.49 -27.45
N LYS A 94 14.13 7.45 -28.63
CA LYS A 94 12.74 7.92 -28.82
C LYS A 94 11.74 7.15 -27.96
N ARG A 95 11.87 5.82 -27.86
CA ARG A 95 10.99 4.99 -27.01
C ARG A 95 11.13 5.34 -25.52
N ILE A 96 12.36 5.54 -25.04
CA ILE A 96 12.62 5.90 -23.63
C ILE A 96 12.04 7.27 -23.28
N LEU A 97 12.17 8.25 -24.16
CA LEU A 97 11.59 9.59 -23.97
C LEU A 97 10.05 9.54 -23.94
N ALA A 98 9.44 8.63 -24.69
CA ALA A 98 7.99 8.46 -24.75
C ALA A 98 7.40 7.70 -23.55
N CYS A 99 8.21 7.13 -22.65
CA CYS A 99 7.71 6.40 -21.49
C CYS A 99 6.99 7.31 -20.49
N THR A 100 5.75 6.94 -20.16
CA THR A 100 4.89 7.63 -19.18
C THR A 100 4.82 6.93 -17.82
N THR A 101 5.36 5.71 -17.71
CA THR A 101 5.38 4.91 -16.48
C THR A 101 6.78 4.39 -16.18
N LYS A 102 7.08 4.23 -14.88
CA LYS A 102 8.34 3.63 -14.42
C LYS A 102 8.49 2.19 -14.91
N ALA A 103 7.40 1.40 -14.93
CA ALA A 103 7.43 0.03 -15.40
C ALA A 103 7.85 -0.08 -16.88
N ALA A 104 7.27 0.74 -17.77
CA ALA A 104 7.64 0.75 -19.19
C ALA A 104 9.11 1.17 -19.40
N LEU A 105 9.61 2.12 -18.61
CA LEU A 105 11.00 2.52 -18.63
C LEU A 105 11.94 1.37 -18.19
N GLU A 106 11.59 0.67 -17.11
CA GLU A 106 12.38 -0.46 -16.61
C GLU A 106 12.36 -1.66 -17.56
N ASP A 107 11.27 -1.87 -18.31
CA ASP A 107 11.17 -2.89 -19.35
C ASP A 107 12.13 -2.60 -20.52
N LEU A 108 12.20 -1.35 -20.98
CA LEU A 108 13.17 -0.93 -22.01
C LEU A 108 14.62 -1.01 -21.51
N TYR A 109 14.84 -0.80 -20.21
CA TYR A 109 16.17 -0.87 -19.62
C TYR A 109 16.62 -2.31 -19.31
N ALA A 110 15.71 -3.28 -19.23
CA ALA A 110 15.99 -4.65 -18.82
C ALA A 110 17.18 -5.32 -19.55
N PRO A 111 17.33 -5.21 -20.88
CA PRO A 111 18.46 -5.81 -21.62
C PRO A 111 19.84 -5.25 -21.25
N TYR A 112 19.88 -4.06 -20.65
CA TYR A 112 21.10 -3.29 -20.39
C TYR A 112 21.52 -3.31 -18.91
N LYS A 113 20.69 -3.90 -18.05
CA LYS A 113 21.02 -4.06 -16.63
C LYS A 113 22.15 -5.07 -16.46
N GLN A 114 23.06 -4.80 -15.53
CA GLN A 114 24.03 -5.79 -15.09
C GLN A 114 23.30 -6.98 -14.44
N LYS A 115 23.55 -8.18 -14.96
CA LYS A 115 22.93 -9.41 -14.47
C LYS A 115 23.91 -10.24 -13.67
N ARG A 116 23.39 -10.96 -12.68
CA ARG A 116 24.12 -12.05 -12.00
C ARG A 116 24.41 -13.15 -13.02
N ARG A 117 25.40 -14.01 -12.76
CA ARG A 117 25.75 -15.15 -13.62
C ARG A 117 24.54 -16.08 -13.82
N THR A 118 23.84 -15.93 -14.96
CA THR A 118 22.62 -16.68 -15.32
C THR A 118 22.95 -17.92 -16.17
N ARG A 119 21.95 -18.78 -16.44
CA ARG A 119 22.08 -19.86 -17.43
C ARG A 119 22.49 -19.34 -18.81
N ALA A 120 21.90 -18.21 -19.24
CA ALA A 120 22.27 -17.54 -20.48
C ALA A 120 23.73 -17.05 -20.44
N THR A 121 24.16 -16.45 -19.33
CA THR A 121 25.55 -15.98 -19.17
C THR A 121 26.53 -17.15 -19.25
N ILE A 122 26.24 -18.25 -18.57
CA ILE A 122 27.05 -19.48 -18.62
C ILE A 122 27.07 -20.04 -20.05
N ALA A 123 25.94 -20.08 -20.75
CA ALA A 123 25.88 -20.53 -22.14
C ALA A 123 26.70 -19.64 -23.09
N LYS A 124 26.72 -18.32 -22.86
CA LYS A 124 27.57 -17.37 -23.59
C LYS A 124 29.05 -17.61 -23.31
N GLU A 125 29.44 -17.83 -22.05
CA GLU A 125 30.81 -18.21 -21.66
C GLU A 125 31.25 -19.51 -22.36
N LYS A 126 30.31 -20.46 -22.56
CA LYS A 126 30.52 -21.69 -23.33
C LYS A 126 30.55 -21.47 -24.86
N GLY A 127 30.38 -20.24 -25.33
CA GLY A 127 30.45 -19.88 -26.76
C GLY A 127 29.23 -20.30 -27.57
N LEU A 128 28.06 -20.46 -26.94
CA LEU A 128 26.81 -20.90 -27.60
C LEU A 128 26.00 -19.74 -28.21
N GLU A 129 26.48 -18.49 -28.10
CA GLU A 129 25.82 -17.30 -28.64
C GLU A 129 25.55 -17.37 -30.16
N PRO A 130 26.45 -17.89 -31.02
CA PRO A 130 26.17 -18.04 -32.45
C PRO A 130 24.95 -18.92 -32.76
N LEU A 131 24.73 -20.00 -31.99
CA LEU A 131 23.53 -20.83 -32.13
C LEU A 131 22.28 -20.07 -31.69
N ALA A 132 22.35 -19.32 -30.59
CA ALA A 132 21.23 -18.50 -30.12
C ALA A 132 20.83 -17.43 -31.17
N LEU A 133 21.81 -16.83 -31.85
CA LEU A 133 21.56 -15.89 -32.94
C LEU A 133 20.88 -16.56 -34.14
N ARG A 134 21.22 -17.81 -34.48
CA ARG A 134 20.50 -18.58 -35.51
C ARG A 134 19.03 -18.81 -35.12
N ILE A 135 18.77 -19.16 -33.85
CA ILE A 135 17.41 -19.32 -33.32
C ILE A 135 16.64 -17.99 -33.43
N LEU A 136 17.23 -16.86 -33.03
CA LEU A 136 16.57 -15.56 -33.08
C LEU A 136 16.32 -15.07 -34.53
N ALA A 137 17.25 -15.34 -35.45
CA ALA A 137 17.17 -14.88 -36.83
C ALA A 137 16.14 -15.64 -37.68
N GLN A 138 15.70 -16.83 -37.25
CA GLN A 138 14.73 -17.68 -37.95
C GLN A 138 15.02 -17.87 -39.45
N PRO A 139 16.25 -18.25 -39.86
CA PRO A 139 16.57 -18.42 -41.27
C PRO A 139 15.81 -19.61 -41.87
N ALA A 140 15.62 -19.61 -43.19
CA ALA A 140 14.91 -20.67 -43.91
C ALA A 140 15.75 -21.96 -44.07
N ASP A 141 17.01 -21.95 -43.63
CA ASP A 141 17.96 -23.03 -43.79
C ASP A 141 18.55 -23.51 -42.45
N GLY A 142 19.31 -24.59 -42.53
CA GLY A 142 20.02 -25.16 -41.39
C GLY A 142 19.37 -26.39 -40.79
N LYS A 143 20.11 -27.01 -39.88
CA LYS A 143 19.70 -28.20 -39.15
C LYS A 143 20.13 -28.05 -37.69
N PRO A 144 19.23 -27.66 -36.78
CA PRO A 144 19.59 -27.21 -35.44
C PRO A 144 20.51 -28.17 -34.68
N LEU A 145 20.23 -29.48 -34.69
CA LEU A 145 21.06 -30.47 -34.00
C LEU A 145 22.42 -30.72 -34.68
N GLU A 146 22.48 -30.74 -36.02
CA GLU A 146 23.75 -30.93 -36.73
C GLU A 146 24.68 -29.71 -36.53
N GLU A 147 24.13 -28.50 -36.59
CA GLU A 147 24.88 -27.28 -36.29
C GLU A 147 25.25 -27.20 -34.81
N ALA A 148 24.37 -27.62 -33.89
CA ALA A 148 24.69 -27.66 -32.47
C ALA A 148 25.80 -28.66 -32.14
N ALA A 149 25.96 -29.74 -32.91
CA ALA A 149 27.03 -30.71 -32.74
C ALA A 149 28.42 -30.10 -32.89
N THR A 150 28.57 -29.00 -33.67
CA THR A 150 29.87 -28.32 -33.83
C THR A 150 30.30 -27.53 -32.59
N PHE A 151 29.40 -27.38 -31.61
CA PHE A 151 29.66 -26.67 -30.35
C PHE A 151 29.93 -27.62 -29.16
N VAL A 152 29.90 -28.93 -29.39
CA VAL A 152 30.24 -29.94 -28.38
C VAL A 152 31.71 -29.79 -28.00
N SER A 153 31.96 -29.65 -26.70
CA SER A 153 33.30 -29.38 -26.17
C SER A 153 33.37 -29.82 -24.72
N ALA A 154 34.24 -30.79 -24.43
CA ALA A 154 34.52 -31.20 -23.05
C ALA A 154 35.14 -30.06 -22.23
N GLU A 155 36.01 -29.25 -22.83
CA GLU A 155 36.66 -28.10 -22.17
C GLU A 155 35.66 -27.01 -21.77
N LYS A 156 34.63 -26.80 -22.58
CA LYS A 156 33.55 -25.85 -22.28
C LYS A 156 32.37 -26.52 -21.56
N GLU A 157 32.52 -27.77 -21.13
CA GLU A 157 31.47 -28.54 -20.46
C GLU A 157 30.14 -28.59 -21.25
N VAL A 158 30.23 -28.79 -22.56
CA VAL A 158 29.09 -29.02 -23.47
C VAL A 158 29.15 -30.47 -23.91
N ALA A 159 28.35 -31.34 -23.31
CA ALA A 159 28.50 -32.79 -23.44
C ALA A 159 27.85 -33.37 -24.71
N SER A 160 26.83 -32.71 -25.26
CA SER A 160 26.13 -33.16 -26.47
C SER A 160 25.58 -32.00 -27.32
N ALA A 161 25.12 -32.32 -28.53
CA ALA A 161 24.46 -31.36 -29.42
C ALA A 161 23.16 -30.83 -28.79
N GLU A 162 22.43 -31.68 -28.07
CA GLU A 162 21.23 -31.31 -27.31
C GLU A 162 21.58 -30.34 -26.17
N ASP A 163 22.68 -30.56 -25.46
CA ASP A 163 23.15 -29.63 -24.43
C ASP A 163 23.56 -28.28 -25.01
N ALA A 164 24.22 -28.27 -26.17
CA ALA A 164 24.56 -27.04 -26.90
C ALA A 164 23.30 -26.28 -27.31
N LEU A 165 22.32 -26.96 -27.89
CA LEU A 165 21.05 -26.37 -28.33
C LEU A 165 20.24 -25.86 -27.12
N LYS A 166 20.21 -26.60 -26.02
CA LYS A 166 19.57 -26.18 -24.77
C LYS A 166 20.22 -24.93 -24.19
N GLY A 167 21.56 -24.86 -24.17
CA GLY A 167 22.27 -23.66 -23.73
C GLY A 167 22.01 -22.46 -24.64
N ALA A 168 21.90 -22.67 -25.96
CA ALA A 168 21.46 -21.64 -26.88
C ALA A 168 20.01 -21.18 -26.57
N CYS A 169 19.09 -22.09 -26.29
CA CYS A 169 17.73 -21.77 -25.85
C CYS A 169 17.70 -21.00 -24.52
N ASP A 170 18.60 -21.29 -23.57
CA ASP A 170 18.72 -20.52 -22.32
C ASP A 170 19.06 -19.03 -22.61
N ILE A 171 19.89 -18.76 -23.62
CA ILE A 171 20.20 -17.39 -24.08
C ILE A 171 18.95 -16.75 -24.68
N VAL A 172 18.27 -17.45 -25.60
CA VAL A 172 17.06 -16.96 -26.27
C VAL A 172 15.95 -16.69 -25.26
N ALA A 173 15.76 -17.56 -24.26
CA ALA A 173 14.76 -17.40 -23.22
C ALA A 173 14.99 -16.11 -22.41
N GLU A 174 16.26 -15.76 -22.14
CA GLU A 174 16.59 -14.50 -21.48
C GLU A 174 16.33 -13.27 -22.38
N VAL A 175 16.60 -13.37 -23.69
CA VAL A 175 16.26 -12.33 -24.67
C VAL A 175 14.74 -12.10 -24.73
N VAL A 176 13.95 -13.18 -24.73
CA VAL A 176 12.48 -13.12 -24.69
C VAL A 176 12.01 -12.47 -23.38
N ALA A 177 12.63 -12.82 -22.25
CA ALA A 177 12.27 -12.30 -20.94
C ALA A 177 12.57 -10.80 -20.75
N ASP A 178 13.53 -10.26 -21.51
CA ASP A 178 13.85 -8.84 -21.53
C ASP A 178 13.08 -8.06 -22.61
N HIS A 179 12.32 -8.74 -23.47
CA HIS A 179 11.59 -8.08 -24.55
C HIS A 179 10.45 -7.22 -23.99
N ALA A 180 10.57 -5.89 -24.11
CA ALA A 180 9.66 -4.95 -23.47
C ALA A 180 8.18 -5.19 -23.81
N ASP A 181 7.87 -5.49 -25.07
CA ASP A 181 6.48 -5.70 -25.51
C ASP A 181 5.91 -7.03 -24.97
N VAL A 182 6.77 -8.04 -24.77
CA VAL A 182 6.38 -9.33 -24.15
C VAL A 182 6.09 -9.12 -22.67
N ARG A 183 6.95 -8.39 -21.96
CA ARG A 183 6.76 -8.04 -20.54
C ARG A 183 5.47 -7.24 -20.33
N ALA A 184 5.25 -6.22 -21.15
CA ALA A 184 4.05 -5.39 -21.07
C ALA A 184 2.76 -6.22 -21.32
N MET A 185 2.77 -7.08 -22.35
CA MET A 185 1.65 -7.96 -22.66
C MET A 185 1.34 -8.96 -21.54
N LEU A 186 2.36 -9.55 -20.93
CA LEU A 186 2.18 -10.46 -19.80
C LEU A 186 1.71 -9.72 -18.54
N ARG A 187 2.25 -8.54 -18.25
CA ARG A 187 1.78 -7.72 -17.11
C ARG A 187 0.30 -7.39 -17.24
N ASP A 188 -0.13 -7.00 -18.43
CA ASP A 188 -1.55 -6.77 -18.74
C ASP A 188 -2.39 -8.05 -18.55
N ALA A 189 -1.90 -9.20 -19.02
CA ALA A 189 -2.59 -10.47 -18.85
C ALA A 189 -2.75 -10.88 -17.38
N PHE A 190 -1.70 -10.78 -16.57
CA PHE A 190 -1.77 -11.09 -15.13
C PHE A 190 -2.67 -10.11 -14.39
N ALA A 191 -2.62 -8.82 -14.71
CA ALA A 191 -3.45 -7.81 -14.05
C ALA A 191 -4.95 -7.96 -14.40
N ASN A 192 -5.28 -8.26 -15.66
CA ASN A 192 -6.66 -8.27 -16.14
C ASN A 192 -7.32 -9.65 -16.18
N LYS A 193 -6.53 -10.73 -16.30
CA LYS A 193 -7.02 -12.11 -16.46
C LYS A 193 -6.39 -13.08 -15.47
N GLY A 194 -5.47 -12.63 -14.62
CA GLY A 194 -4.87 -13.47 -13.60
C GLY A 194 -5.89 -13.90 -12.54
N GLU A 195 -5.76 -15.13 -12.08
CA GLU A 195 -6.49 -15.63 -10.91
C GLU A 195 -5.58 -15.58 -9.69
N VAL A 196 -6.03 -14.89 -8.64
CA VAL A 196 -5.48 -14.98 -7.29
C VAL A 196 -5.91 -16.33 -6.74
N ILE A 197 -4.94 -17.21 -6.50
CA ILE A 197 -5.17 -18.56 -5.99
C ILE A 197 -4.49 -18.67 -4.62
N THR A 198 -5.24 -19.12 -3.61
CA THR A 198 -4.68 -19.37 -2.29
C THR A 198 -4.91 -20.80 -1.85
N THR A 199 -3.89 -21.37 -1.20
CA THR A 199 -3.95 -22.70 -0.59
C THR A 199 -3.43 -22.65 0.84
N VAL A 200 -3.92 -23.52 1.70
CA VAL A 200 -3.35 -23.69 3.05
C VAL A 200 -1.87 -24.11 2.98
N ALA A 201 -1.03 -23.50 3.82
CA ALA A 201 0.38 -23.81 3.92
C ALA A 201 0.60 -25.26 4.40
N ARG A 202 1.72 -25.86 3.98
CA ARG A 202 2.01 -27.26 4.29
C ARG A 202 2.26 -27.40 5.80
N GLY A 203 1.57 -28.33 6.44
CA GLY A 203 1.62 -28.55 7.89
C GLY A 203 0.64 -27.70 8.70
N LYS A 204 -0.22 -26.90 8.04
CA LYS A 204 -1.26 -26.07 8.65
C LYS A 204 -2.69 -26.53 8.31
N GLU A 205 -2.83 -27.65 7.62
CA GLU A 205 -4.09 -28.17 7.09
C GLU A 205 -5.15 -28.49 8.18
N ASN A 206 -4.69 -28.88 9.36
CA ASN A 206 -5.56 -29.24 10.48
C ASN A 206 -5.73 -28.11 11.52
N GLU A 207 -5.10 -26.95 11.31
CA GLU A 207 -5.22 -25.81 12.21
C GLU A 207 -6.39 -24.93 11.77
N ARG A 208 -7.38 -24.75 12.66
CA ARG A 208 -8.45 -23.76 12.45
C ARG A 208 -7.90 -22.38 12.75
N THR A 209 -7.84 -21.52 11.73
CA THR A 209 -7.34 -20.15 11.86
C THR A 209 -8.39 -19.16 11.39
N LYS A 210 -8.15 -17.86 11.59
CA LYS A 210 -9.00 -16.78 11.06
C LYS A 210 -8.97 -16.67 9.52
N PHE A 211 -8.25 -17.54 8.82
CA PHE A 211 -8.07 -17.53 7.37
C PHE A 211 -8.74 -18.73 6.66
N GLU A 212 -9.62 -19.48 7.35
CA GLU A 212 -10.30 -20.67 6.81
C GLU A 212 -10.98 -20.41 5.46
N ASP A 213 -11.60 -19.24 5.29
CA ASP A 213 -12.27 -18.83 4.05
C ASP A 213 -11.32 -18.75 2.83
N TYR A 214 -10.01 -18.75 3.07
CA TYR A 214 -8.97 -18.62 2.05
C TYR A 214 -8.12 -19.90 1.87
N TYR A 215 -8.51 -21.04 2.46
CA TYR A 215 -7.74 -22.29 2.37
C TYR A 215 -7.79 -22.95 0.99
N ASP A 216 -8.86 -22.74 0.24
CA ASP A 216 -9.02 -23.10 -1.17
C ASP A 216 -9.87 -22.01 -1.84
N TYR A 217 -9.19 -20.96 -2.30
CA TYR A 217 -9.85 -19.75 -2.79
C TYR A 217 -9.27 -19.30 -4.12
N ARG A 218 -10.18 -18.83 -4.99
CA ARG A 218 -9.88 -18.30 -6.31
C ARG A 218 -10.72 -17.07 -6.59
N GLU A 219 -10.09 -15.99 -7.03
CA GLU A 219 -10.77 -14.79 -7.51
C GLU A 219 -9.92 -14.08 -8.57
N GLY A 220 -10.55 -13.36 -9.49
CA GLY A 220 -9.83 -12.56 -10.48
C GLY A 220 -8.99 -11.46 -9.84
N ALA A 221 -7.72 -11.33 -10.23
CA ALA A 221 -6.79 -10.30 -9.76
C ALA A 221 -7.33 -8.88 -9.99
N LYS A 222 -8.02 -8.67 -11.11
CA LYS A 222 -8.66 -7.40 -11.42
C LYS A 222 -9.72 -7.01 -10.39
N ASP A 223 -10.54 -7.97 -9.98
CA ASP A 223 -11.81 -7.77 -9.29
C ASP A 223 -11.73 -7.99 -7.78
N ILE A 224 -10.64 -8.59 -7.27
CA ILE A 224 -10.47 -8.85 -5.84
C ILE A 224 -10.56 -7.57 -4.99
N PRO A 225 -11.47 -7.51 -3.99
CA PRO A 225 -11.57 -6.35 -3.11
C PRO A 225 -10.36 -6.19 -2.19
N SER A 226 -10.02 -4.93 -1.86
CA SER A 226 -8.89 -4.56 -1.01
C SER A 226 -8.81 -5.38 0.29
N HIS A 227 -9.89 -5.43 1.07
CA HIS A 227 -9.90 -6.13 2.36
C HIS A 227 -9.59 -7.63 2.25
N ARG A 228 -10.01 -8.29 1.16
CA ARG A 228 -9.73 -9.72 0.95
C ARG A 228 -8.28 -9.94 0.55
N PHE A 229 -7.77 -9.15 -0.39
CA PHE A 229 -6.36 -9.24 -0.77
C PHE A 229 -5.42 -8.98 0.42
N LEU A 230 -5.74 -7.99 1.26
CA LEU A 230 -5.00 -7.71 2.50
C LEU A 230 -5.11 -8.86 3.51
N ALA A 231 -6.29 -9.48 3.68
CA ALA A 231 -6.45 -10.64 4.54
C ALA A 231 -5.62 -11.85 4.07
N ILE A 232 -5.63 -12.12 2.76
CA ILE A 232 -4.81 -13.18 2.14
C ILE A 232 -3.32 -12.90 2.37
N ARG A 233 -2.86 -11.67 2.09
CA ARG A 233 -1.46 -11.26 2.31
C ARG A 233 -1.03 -11.38 3.76
N ARG A 234 -1.95 -11.09 4.70
CA ARG A 234 -1.73 -11.30 6.13
C ARG A 234 -1.60 -12.79 6.45
N GLY A 235 -2.47 -13.63 5.92
CA GLY A 235 -2.39 -15.09 6.10
C GLY A 235 -1.11 -15.69 5.53
N GLU A 236 -0.64 -15.18 4.38
CA GLU A 236 0.67 -15.52 3.81
C GLU A 236 1.82 -15.10 4.73
N SER A 237 1.79 -13.87 5.24
CA SER A 237 2.84 -13.34 6.13
C SER A 237 2.88 -14.05 7.49
N GLU A 238 1.72 -14.51 7.99
CA GLU A 238 1.59 -15.33 9.19
C GLU A 238 1.93 -16.83 8.92
N GLY A 239 2.29 -17.19 7.69
CA GLY A 239 2.72 -18.54 7.31
C GLY A 239 1.57 -19.57 7.21
N VAL A 240 0.33 -19.11 7.15
CA VAL A 240 -0.87 -19.96 7.10
C VAL A 240 -1.33 -20.23 5.67
N LEU A 241 -1.13 -19.27 4.76
CA LEU A 241 -1.53 -19.37 3.36
C LEU A 241 -0.32 -19.37 2.43
N ARG A 242 -0.47 -19.98 1.25
CA ARG A 242 0.35 -19.73 0.07
C ARG A 242 -0.50 -19.00 -0.95
N LEU A 243 -0.05 -17.83 -1.39
CA LEU A 243 -0.69 -17.04 -2.43
C LEU A 243 0.09 -17.22 -3.74
N LYS A 244 -0.64 -17.38 -4.84
CA LYS A 244 -0.14 -17.24 -6.21
C LYS A 244 -1.07 -16.38 -7.06
N ILE A 245 -0.54 -15.79 -8.12
CA ILE A 245 -1.35 -15.29 -9.25
C ILE A 245 -0.96 -16.08 -10.49
N GLU A 246 -1.92 -16.74 -11.13
CA GLU A 246 -1.67 -17.57 -12.30
C GLU A 246 -2.51 -17.09 -13.50
N VAL A 247 -2.00 -17.30 -14.70
CA VAL A 247 -2.72 -17.07 -15.97
C VAL A 247 -2.58 -18.31 -16.85
N ASP A 248 -3.57 -18.52 -17.71
CA ASP A 248 -3.50 -19.56 -18.73
C ASP A 248 -2.41 -19.21 -19.78
N PRO A 249 -1.37 -20.06 -19.96
CA PRO A 249 -0.32 -19.83 -20.94
C PRO A 249 -0.78 -20.01 -22.40
N ASP A 250 -1.80 -20.83 -22.66
CA ASP A 250 -2.19 -21.25 -24.01
C ASP A 250 -2.49 -20.07 -24.96
N PRO A 251 -3.25 -19.03 -24.57
CA PRO A 251 -3.47 -17.85 -25.42
C PRO A 251 -2.27 -16.88 -25.45
N LEU A 252 -1.30 -17.03 -24.56
CA LEU A 252 -0.17 -16.11 -24.40
C LEU A 252 1.05 -16.56 -25.21
N LEU A 253 1.37 -17.86 -25.21
CA LEU A 253 2.54 -18.39 -25.90
C LEU A 253 2.58 -18.06 -27.40
N PRO A 254 1.48 -18.20 -28.19
CA PRO A 254 1.50 -17.80 -29.60
C PRO A 254 1.73 -16.30 -29.80
N ARG A 255 1.25 -15.45 -28.88
CA ARG A 255 1.47 -14.00 -28.93
C ARG A 255 2.93 -13.65 -28.61
N MET A 256 3.54 -14.36 -27.67
CA MET A 256 4.97 -14.22 -27.37
C MET A 256 5.82 -14.65 -28.56
N GLN A 257 5.49 -15.79 -29.18
CA GLN A 257 6.17 -16.28 -30.39
C GLN A 257 6.06 -15.27 -31.54
N ALA A 258 4.89 -14.68 -31.75
CA ALA A 258 4.68 -13.64 -32.75
C ALA A 258 5.49 -12.37 -32.46
N ALA A 259 5.56 -11.93 -31.20
CA ALA A 259 6.38 -10.79 -30.80
C ALA A 259 7.88 -11.03 -31.05
N MET A 260 8.32 -12.30 -30.96
CA MET A 260 9.68 -12.72 -31.27
C MET A 260 9.90 -13.05 -32.76
N SER A 261 8.95 -12.74 -33.63
CA SER A 261 9.04 -12.96 -35.08
C SER A 261 9.32 -14.42 -35.47
N LEU A 262 8.74 -15.39 -34.74
CA LEU A 262 8.85 -16.81 -35.08
C LEU A 262 8.31 -17.08 -36.50
N ASP A 263 9.10 -17.76 -37.34
CA ASP A 263 8.65 -18.28 -38.65
C ASP A 263 8.42 -19.80 -38.53
N PRO A 264 7.17 -20.29 -38.60
CA PRO A 264 6.88 -21.72 -38.49
C PRO A 264 7.54 -22.60 -39.55
N ARG A 265 8.03 -22.01 -40.66
CA ARG A 265 8.72 -22.72 -41.74
C ARG A 265 10.22 -22.81 -41.52
N SER A 266 10.78 -22.05 -40.58
CA SER A 266 12.19 -22.11 -40.24
C SER A 266 12.52 -23.45 -39.58
N PRO A 267 13.63 -24.12 -39.93
CA PRO A 267 14.14 -25.26 -39.16
C PRO A 267 14.39 -24.93 -37.68
N TRP A 268 14.50 -23.63 -37.34
CA TRP A 268 14.76 -23.13 -36.00
C TRP A 268 13.49 -22.79 -35.21
N ALA A 269 12.30 -23.07 -35.75
CA ALA A 269 11.03 -22.76 -35.11
C ALA A 269 10.86 -23.50 -33.77
N ASP A 270 11.15 -24.80 -33.70
CA ASP A 270 10.96 -25.59 -32.47
C ASP A 270 11.91 -25.20 -31.33
N PRO A 271 13.21 -24.92 -31.57
CA PRO A 271 14.07 -24.29 -30.57
C PRO A 271 13.52 -22.94 -30.07
N MET A 272 12.99 -22.09 -30.96
CA MET A 272 12.38 -20.82 -30.57
C MET A 272 11.13 -21.03 -29.69
N ARG A 273 10.23 -21.96 -30.04
CA ARG A 273 9.06 -22.32 -29.21
C ARG A 273 9.49 -22.76 -27.81
N THR A 274 10.48 -23.66 -27.75
CA THR A 274 11.04 -24.17 -26.50
C THR A 274 11.58 -23.03 -25.63
N ALA A 275 12.35 -22.10 -26.23
CA ALA A 275 12.90 -20.96 -25.52
C ALA A 275 11.81 -19.99 -25.03
N VAL A 276 10.76 -19.74 -25.83
CA VAL A 276 9.62 -18.90 -25.44
C VAL A 276 8.83 -19.51 -24.27
N GLU A 277 8.58 -20.82 -24.30
CA GLU A 277 7.91 -21.53 -23.21
C GLU A 277 8.72 -21.50 -21.92
N ASP A 278 10.03 -21.74 -22.01
CA ASP A 278 10.92 -21.64 -20.86
C ASP A 278 11.00 -20.20 -20.33
N ALA A 279 11.07 -19.20 -21.21
CA ALA A 279 11.03 -17.78 -20.83
C ALA A 279 9.74 -17.46 -20.06
N PHE A 280 8.57 -17.92 -20.55
CA PHE A 280 7.31 -17.75 -19.85
C PHE A 280 7.36 -18.38 -18.45
N LYS A 281 7.62 -19.69 -18.37
CA LYS A 281 7.51 -20.47 -17.13
C LYS A 281 8.54 -20.07 -16.08
N ARG A 282 9.79 -19.89 -16.48
CA ARG A 282 10.94 -19.75 -15.56
C ARG A 282 11.26 -18.31 -15.21
N LEU A 283 11.07 -17.37 -16.15
CA LEU A 283 11.56 -16.00 -16.02
C LEU A 283 10.43 -14.99 -15.90
N LEU A 284 9.49 -15.01 -16.85
CA LEU A 284 8.47 -13.98 -16.98
C LEU A 284 7.32 -14.17 -16.01
N ALA A 285 6.70 -15.35 -15.92
CA ALA A 285 5.56 -15.58 -15.03
C ALA A 285 5.89 -15.27 -13.56
N PRO A 286 7.00 -15.73 -12.96
CA PRO A 286 7.33 -15.38 -11.58
C PRO A 286 7.64 -13.88 -11.38
N SER A 287 8.32 -13.26 -12.35
CA SER A 287 8.66 -11.83 -12.27
C SER A 287 7.40 -10.96 -12.39
N VAL A 288 6.54 -11.25 -13.36
CA VAL A 288 5.32 -10.49 -13.62
C VAL A 288 4.28 -10.73 -12.54
N GLU A 289 4.17 -11.96 -12.02
CA GLU A 289 3.37 -12.24 -10.83
C GLU A 289 3.80 -11.33 -9.67
N THR A 290 5.11 -11.21 -9.42
CA THR A 290 5.62 -10.36 -8.34
C THR A 290 5.23 -8.90 -8.56
N ASP A 291 5.40 -8.38 -9.78
CA ASP A 291 5.00 -7.01 -10.14
C ASP A 291 3.50 -6.78 -9.87
N VAL A 292 2.63 -7.67 -10.36
CA VAL A 292 1.17 -7.55 -10.18
C VAL A 292 0.78 -7.67 -8.70
N ARG A 293 1.46 -8.50 -7.91
CA ARG A 293 1.22 -8.58 -6.46
C ARG A 293 1.57 -7.27 -5.75
N VAL A 294 2.65 -6.61 -6.16
CA VAL A 294 3.03 -5.29 -5.63
C VAL A 294 1.96 -4.26 -5.99
N ASP A 295 1.52 -4.24 -7.25
CA ASP A 295 0.49 -3.30 -7.71
C ASP A 295 -0.85 -3.52 -7.00
N LEU A 296 -1.30 -4.77 -6.85
CA LEU A 296 -2.49 -5.11 -6.08
C LEU A 296 -2.38 -4.70 -4.61
N LYS A 297 -1.19 -4.85 -4.02
CA LYS A 297 -0.94 -4.40 -2.64
C LYS A 297 -1.05 -2.89 -2.55
N LEU A 298 -0.40 -2.14 -3.43
CA LEU A 298 -0.44 -0.68 -3.43
C LEU A 298 -1.86 -0.15 -3.62
N ARG A 299 -2.64 -0.75 -4.54
CA ARG A 299 -4.07 -0.45 -4.72
C ARG A 299 -4.85 -0.73 -3.44
N SER A 300 -4.69 -1.92 -2.88
CA SER A 300 -5.44 -2.33 -1.69
C SER A 300 -5.10 -1.49 -0.46
N ASP A 301 -3.82 -1.17 -0.24
CA ASP A 301 -3.36 -0.28 0.82
C ASP A 301 -3.97 1.11 0.66
N ARG A 302 -4.02 1.65 -0.56
CA ARG A 302 -4.60 2.96 -0.83
C ARG A 302 -6.08 3.00 -0.46
N ASP A 303 -6.87 2.03 -0.93
CA ASP A 303 -8.30 1.94 -0.60
C ASP A 303 -8.50 1.85 0.93
N ALA A 304 -7.67 1.07 1.63
CA ALA A 304 -7.77 0.95 3.09
C ALA A 304 -7.38 2.26 3.81
N VAL A 305 -6.33 2.93 3.35
CA VAL A 305 -5.87 4.22 3.89
C VAL A 305 -6.91 5.31 3.66
N GLU A 306 -7.61 5.31 2.52
CA GLU A 306 -8.70 6.26 2.26
C GLU A 306 -9.83 6.09 3.29
N VAL A 307 -10.25 4.85 3.58
CA VAL A 307 -11.24 4.56 4.63
C VAL A 307 -10.74 5.02 6.01
N PHE A 308 -9.47 4.79 6.33
CA PHE A 308 -8.89 5.28 7.59
C PHE A 308 -8.83 6.81 7.65
N ALA A 309 -8.51 7.47 6.55
CA ALA A 309 -8.47 8.92 6.46
C ALA A 309 -9.87 9.54 6.63
N GLU A 310 -10.90 8.94 6.02
CA GLU A 310 -12.29 9.36 6.21
C GLU A 310 -12.73 9.18 7.66
N ASN A 311 -12.47 8.03 8.26
CA ASN A 311 -12.78 7.76 9.67
C ASN A 311 -12.08 8.77 10.60
N LEU A 312 -10.79 9.04 10.37
CA LEU A 312 -10.05 10.03 11.15
C LEU A 312 -10.61 11.44 10.94
N ARG A 313 -10.97 11.82 9.71
CA ARG A 313 -11.61 13.11 9.42
C ARG A 313 -12.92 13.26 10.20
N HIS A 314 -13.75 12.22 10.25
CA HIS A 314 -14.99 12.25 11.04
C HIS A 314 -14.74 12.41 12.53
N LEU A 315 -13.70 11.76 13.07
CA LEU A 315 -13.33 11.92 14.48
C LEU A 315 -12.82 13.34 14.78
N LEU A 316 -11.94 13.89 13.93
CA LEU A 316 -11.35 15.21 14.13
C LEU A 316 -12.37 16.35 13.96
N LEU A 317 -13.36 16.17 13.09
CA LEU A 317 -14.39 17.17 12.80
C LEU A 317 -15.71 16.92 13.57
N ALA A 318 -15.70 15.99 14.52
CA ALA A 318 -16.86 15.78 15.39
C ALA A 318 -17.17 17.07 16.17
N ALA A 319 -18.47 17.38 16.29
CA ALA A 319 -18.89 18.64 16.91
C ALA A 319 -18.46 18.69 18.39
N PRO A 320 -17.73 19.74 18.82
CA PRO A 320 -17.28 19.87 20.19
C PRO A 320 -18.48 20.14 21.12
N PHE A 321 -18.48 19.52 22.30
CA PHE A 321 -19.44 19.88 23.36
C PHE A 321 -19.16 21.27 23.95
N GLY A 322 -17.91 21.74 23.80
CA GLY A 322 -17.45 23.07 24.19
C GLY A 322 -16.98 23.13 25.64
N GLN A 323 -16.84 24.36 26.14
CA GLN A 323 -16.30 24.68 27.47
C GLN A 323 -17.30 24.34 28.58
N ARG A 324 -17.47 23.06 28.88
CA ARG A 324 -18.44 22.53 29.86
C ARG A 324 -17.78 21.44 30.71
N SER A 325 -18.17 21.31 31.98
CA SER A 325 -17.64 20.26 32.85
C SER A 325 -18.07 18.87 32.37
N VAL A 326 -17.11 17.94 32.34
CA VAL A 326 -17.32 16.57 31.86
C VAL A 326 -16.72 15.58 32.85
N VAL A 327 -17.40 14.46 33.08
CA VAL A 327 -16.80 13.27 33.68
C VAL A 327 -16.51 12.26 32.57
N GLY A 328 -15.24 11.90 32.38
CA GLY A 328 -14.83 10.81 31.52
C GLY A 328 -14.89 9.47 32.25
N VAL A 329 -15.33 8.43 31.56
CA VAL A 329 -15.41 7.06 32.03
C VAL A 329 -14.67 6.18 31.04
N ASP A 330 -13.53 5.64 31.47
CA ASP A 330 -12.79 4.60 30.74
C ASP A 330 -13.29 3.23 31.20
N PRO A 331 -14.05 2.49 30.37
CA PRO A 331 -14.66 1.22 30.75
C PRO A 331 -13.63 0.14 31.06
N GLY A 332 -13.91 -0.69 32.06
CA GLY A 332 -13.06 -1.83 32.37
C GLY A 332 -13.80 -2.90 33.16
N LEU A 333 -13.65 -4.16 32.73
CA LEU A 333 -14.24 -5.32 33.40
C LEU A 333 -13.44 -5.67 34.67
N ARG A 334 -12.27 -6.30 34.52
CA ARG A 334 -11.44 -6.78 35.64
C ARG A 334 -10.80 -5.65 36.43
N THR A 335 -10.35 -4.61 35.74
CA THR A 335 -9.64 -3.45 36.30
C THR A 335 -10.58 -2.33 36.78
N GLY A 336 -11.88 -2.49 36.58
CA GLY A 336 -12.91 -1.49 36.91
C GLY A 336 -12.91 -0.31 35.94
N CYS A 337 -14.00 0.46 35.97
CA CYS A 337 -14.16 1.66 35.16
C CYS A 337 -13.49 2.84 35.87
N LYS A 338 -12.60 3.56 35.16
CA LYS A 338 -11.90 4.73 35.69
C LYS A 338 -12.73 5.98 35.43
N LEU A 339 -12.95 6.79 36.46
CA LEU A 339 -13.65 8.05 36.37
C LEU A 339 -12.63 9.18 36.43
N ALA A 340 -12.79 10.21 35.61
CA ALA A 340 -12.01 11.45 35.70
C ALA A 340 -12.90 12.66 35.46
N ALA A 341 -12.90 13.61 36.38
CA ALA A 341 -13.64 14.86 36.23
C ALA A 341 -12.73 15.96 35.67
N VAL A 342 -13.22 16.68 34.67
CA VAL A 342 -12.59 17.90 34.14
C VAL A 342 -13.56 19.09 34.22
N ASP A 343 -13.04 20.29 34.49
CA ASP A 343 -13.83 21.51 34.45
C ASP A 343 -14.08 22.01 33.02
N ALA A 344 -14.76 23.14 32.87
CA ALA A 344 -15.07 23.77 31.59
C ALA A 344 -13.84 24.14 30.74
N THR A 345 -12.65 24.25 31.33
CA THR A 345 -11.38 24.50 30.63
C THR A 345 -10.62 23.23 30.27
N GLY A 346 -11.12 22.07 30.70
CA GLY A 346 -10.44 20.78 30.56
C GLY A 346 -9.41 20.52 31.66
N ARG A 347 -9.39 21.31 32.74
CA ARG A 347 -8.51 21.09 33.89
C ARG A 347 -9.02 19.89 34.70
N TYR A 348 -8.12 18.96 35.02
CA TYR A 348 -8.40 17.82 35.88
C TYR A 348 -8.79 18.23 37.30
N LEU A 349 -9.86 17.63 37.84
CA LEU A 349 -10.42 17.92 39.15
C LEU A 349 -10.35 16.75 40.14
N GLY A 350 -10.29 15.52 39.65
CA GLY A 350 -10.32 14.33 40.48
C GLY A 350 -10.63 13.06 39.71
N THR A 351 -10.35 11.92 40.33
CA THR A 351 -10.55 10.58 39.78
C THR A 351 -11.19 9.66 40.81
N ASP A 352 -11.82 8.60 40.33
CA ASP A 352 -12.25 7.46 41.14
C ASP A 352 -12.23 6.18 40.29
N THR A 353 -12.40 5.01 40.91
CA THR A 353 -12.56 3.74 40.20
C THR A 353 -13.77 2.99 40.75
N ILE A 354 -14.68 2.64 39.85
CA ILE A 354 -15.87 1.86 40.18
C ILE A 354 -15.81 0.46 39.53
N TYR A 355 -16.50 -0.51 40.13
CA TYR A 355 -16.50 -1.91 39.66
C TYR A 355 -17.91 -2.44 39.36
N PRO A 356 -18.58 -1.93 38.31
CA PRO A 356 -19.98 -2.27 38.03
C PRO A 356 -20.20 -3.70 37.53
N PHE A 357 -19.15 -4.47 37.24
CA PHE A 357 -19.25 -5.80 36.59
C PHE A 357 -18.65 -6.98 37.37
N LYS A 358 -18.23 -6.79 38.63
CA LYS A 358 -17.58 -7.86 39.43
C LYS A 358 -18.55 -8.78 40.19
N GLY A 359 -19.79 -8.35 40.45
CA GLY A 359 -20.81 -9.13 41.14
C GLY A 359 -21.94 -8.25 41.71
N VAL A 360 -23.05 -8.86 42.16
CA VAL A 360 -24.28 -8.14 42.58
C VAL A 360 -24.02 -7.09 43.68
N GLY A 361 -23.22 -7.42 44.70
CA GLY A 361 -22.89 -6.48 45.78
C GLY A 361 -21.99 -5.32 45.34
N ASP A 362 -21.20 -5.49 44.27
CA ASP A 362 -20.32 -4.46 43.75
C ASP A 362 -21.06 -3.48 42.81
N VAL A 363 -22.19 -3.89 42.21
CA VAL A 363 -23.05 -3.00 41.40
C VAL A 363 -23.62 -1.87 42.26
N GLU A 364 -24.19 -2.19 43.43
CA GLU A 364 -24.76 -1.15 44.31
C GLU A 364 -23.66 -0.26 44.91
N ARG A 365 -22.49 -0.82 45.22
CA ARG A 365 -21.32 -0.03 45.66
C ARG A 365 -20.87 0.94 44.56
N ALA A 366 -20.71 0.45 43.33
CA ALA A 366 -20.34 1.27 42.17
C ALA A 366 -21.37 2.38 41.91
N ARG A 367 -22.67 2.09 42.11
CA ARG A 367 -23.76 3.07 42.02
C ARG A 367 -23.59 4.19 43.04
N GLN A 368 -23.37 3.85 44.32
CA GLN A 368 -23.15 4.84 45.39
C GLN A 368 -21.86 5.65 45.20
N GLU A 369 -20.78 5.02 44.74
CA GLU A 369 -19.53 5.69 44.40
C GLU A 369 -19.72 6.69 43.25
N LEU A 370 -20.40 6.28 42.17
CA LEU A 370 -20.71 7.16 41.05
C LEU A 370 -21.58 8.35 41.49
N LEU A 371 -22.63 8.11 42.28
CA LEU A 371 -23.47 9.21 42.80
C LEU A 371 -22.67 10.22 43.64
N ARG A 372 -21.77 9.74 44.51
CA ARG A 372 -20.89 10.62 45.30
C ARG A 372 -19.93 11.42 44.41
N PHE A 373 -19.37 10.78 43.39
CA PHE A 373 -18.47 11.43 42.44
C PHE A 373 -19.18 12.51 41.62
N LEU A 374 -20.38 12.21 41.13
CA LEU A 374 -21.23 13.16 40.40
C LEU A 374 -21.67 14.34 41.27
N ALA A 375 -22.05 14.09 42.53
CA ALA A 375 -22.41 15.15 43.47
C ALA A 375 -21.23 16.09 43.78
N ARG A 376 -20.00 15.58 43.83
CA ARG A 376 -18.78 16.38 44.09
C ARG A 376 -18.42 17.27 42.90
N HIS A 377 -18.54 16.77 41.68
CA HIS A 377 -18.01 17.43 40.48
C HIS A 377 -19.07 18.11 39.61
N ASN A 378 -20.36 17.80 39.81
CA ASN A 378 -21.52 18.37 39.13
C ASN A 378 -21.32 18.58 37.60
N PRO A 379 -21.04 17.50 36.83
CA PRO A 379 -20.74 17.63 35.41
C PRO A 379 -21.99 17.94 34.58
N LEU A 380 -21.80 18.60 33.44
CA LEU A 380 -22.86 18.79 32.44
C LEU A 380 -22.97 17.59 31.49
N ALA A 381 -21.91 16.81 31.34
CA ALA A 381 -21.92 15.57 30.57
C ALA A 381 -21.03 14.47 31.16
N ILE A 382 -21.33 13.23 30.81
CA ILE A 382 -20.55 12.04 31.10
C ILE A 382 -20.14 11.41 29.76
N ALA A 383 -18.84 11.43 29.48
CA ALA A 383 -18.24 10.81 28.30
C ALA A 383 -17.86 9.36 28.64
N VAL A 384 -18.40 8.39 27.92
CA VAL A 384 -18.09 6.96 28.13
C VAL A 384 -17.30 6.43 26.94
N GLY A 385 -16.14 5.83 27.19
CA GLY A 385 -15.32 5.17 26.17
C GLY A 385 -16.09 4.05 25.46
N ASN A 386 -15.85 3.87 24.16
CA ASN A 386 -16.59 2.93 23.32
C ASN A 386 -15.89 1.56 23.12
N GLY A 387 -14.83 1.26 23.86
CA GLY A 387 -14.15 -0.03 23.77
C GLY A 387 -14.75 -1.10 24.67
N THR A 388 -13.90 -1.88 25.32
CA THR A 388 -14.34 -3.10 26.02
C THR A 388 -15.29 -2.77 27.17
N ALA A 389 -16.53 -3.28 27.10
CA ALA A 389 -17.62 -2.99 28.04
C ALA A 389 -18.16 -1.54 28.00
N GLY A 390 -17.93 -0.80 26.90
CA GLY A 390 -18.41 0.58 26.77
C GLY A 390 -19.93 0.71 26.78
N ARG A 391 -20.65 -0.16 26.06
CA ARG A 391 -22.14 -0.14 26.00
C ARG A 391 -22.78 -0.52 27.33
N GLU A 392 -22.21 -1.52 28.00
CA GLU A 392 -22.61 -1.97 29.31
C GLU A 392 -22.40 -0.87 30.35
N THR A 393 -21.26 -0.17 30.28
CA THR A 393 -20.94 0.97 31.16
C THR A 393 -21.89 2.14 30.91
N GLU A 394 -22.17 2.46 29.65
CA GLU A 394 -23.13 3.51 29.30
C GLU A 394 -24.52 3.21 29.86
N THR A 395 -24.98 1.96 29.71
CA THR A 395 -26.27 1.50 30.23
C THR A 395 -26.32 1.66 31.75
N PHE A 396 -25.27 1.20 32.45
CA PHE A 396 -25.14 1.35 33.89
C PHE A 396 -25.18 2.83 34.32
N VAL A 397 -24.40 3.71 33.69
CA VAL A 397 -24.40 5.14 34.01
C VAL A 397 -25.80 5.74 33.82
N ARG A 398 -26.47 5.45 32.70
CA ARG A 398 -27.84 5.95 32.44
C ARG A 398 -28.84 5.45 33.48
N GLU A 399 -28.68 4.24 33.98
CA GLU A 399 -29.50 3.70 35.06
C GLU A 399 -29.24 4.45 36.38
N VAL A 400 -27.98 4.66 36.76
CA VAL A 400 -27.62 5.41 37.97
C VAL A 400 -28.16 6.84 37.91
N LEU A 401 -28.12 7.49 36.75
CA LEU A 401 -28.69 8.83 36.58
C LEU A 401 -30.21 8.88 36.80
N ARG A 402 -30.94 7.76 36.83
CA ARG A 402 -32.37 7.73 37.19
C ARG A 402 -32.61 7.95 38.69
N ASP A 403 -31.59 7.82 39.52
CA ASP A 403 -31.69 8.03 40.96
C ASP A 403 -32.22 9.43 41.31
N PRO A 404 -33.20 9.56 42.23
CA PRO A 404 -33.75 10.86 42.65
C PRO A 404 -32.74 11.83 43.25
N MET A 405 -31.60 11.33 43.76
CA MET A 405 -30.53 12.16 44.31
C MET A 405 -29.77 12.95 43.23
N VAL A 406 -29.89 12.57 41.95
CA VAL A 406 -29.26 13.30 40.85
C VAL A 406 -30.13 14.51 40.48
N PRO A 407 -29.64 15.76 40.66
CA PRO A 407 -30.42 16.96 40.36
C PRO A 407 -30.81 17.06 38.88
N SER A 408 -31.90 17.78 38.61
CA SER A 408 -32.27 18.18 37.26
C SER A 408 -31.68 19.56 36.91
N PRO A 409 -31.20 19.79 35.67
CA PRO A 409 -31.14 18.84 34.57
C PRO A 409 -30.04 17.79 34.77
N LYS A 410 -30.32 16.55 34.35
CA LYS A 410 -29.37 15.44 34.44
C LYS A 410 -28.23 15.62 33.43
N PRO A 411 -27.00 15.18 33.75
CA PRO A 411 -25.89 15.21 32.79
C PRO A 411 -26.21 14.42 31.52
N LEU A 412 -25.76 14.91 30.38
CA LEU A 412 -25.85 14.17 29.12
C LEU A 412 -24.86 13.00 29.13
N VAL A 413 -25.30 11.80 28.75
CA VAL A 413 -24.39 10.66 28.59
C VAL A 413 -24.09 10.49 27.10
N VAL A 414 -22.82 10.49 26.74
CA VAL A 414 -22.34 10.41 25.36
C VAL A 414 -21.28 9.33 25.24
N LEU A 415 -21.44 8.44 24.26
CA LEU A 415 -20.41 7.46 23.92
C LEU A 415 -19.35 8.13 23.04
N VAL A 416 -18.07 8.00 23.40
CA VAL A 416 -16.94 8.68 22.77
C VAL A 416 -15.91 7.64 22.33
N SER A 417 -15.28 7.87 21.18
CA SER A 417 -14.19 7.01 20.71
C SER A 417 -13.03 7.01 21.70
N GLU A 418 -12.59 5.83 22.14
CA GLU A 418 -11.37 5.66 22.94
C GLU A 418 -10.13 5.33 22.09
N SER A 419 -10.25 5.29 20.76
CA SER A 419 -9.13 5.00 19.85
C SER A 419 -7.93 5.91 20.14
N GLY A 420 -6.78 5.32 20.45
CA GLY A 420 -5.56 6.05 20.81
C GLY A 420 -5.50 6.58 22.26
N ALA A 421 -6.53 6.40 23.10
CA ALA A 421 -6.50 6.88 24.50
C ALA A 421 -5.43 6.16 25.34
N SER A 422 -5.21 4.86 25.07
CA SER A 422 -4.14 4.07 25.68
C SER A 422 -2.74 4.47 25.20
N ILE A 423 -2.62 4.89 23.94
CA ILE A 423 -1.36 5.41 23.37
C ILE A 423 -1.06 6.78 23.99
N TYR A 424 -2.06 7.65 24.07
CA TYR A 424 -1.95 8.92 24.77
C TYR A 424 -1.49 8.72 26.21
N SER A 425 -2.17 7.87 26.99
CA SER A 425 -1.86 7.74 28.42
C SER A 425 -0.45 7.21 28.74
N ALA A 426 0.14 6.47 27.80
CA ALA A 426 1.50 5.97 27.86
C ALA A 426 2.54 6.93 27.23
N SER A 427 2.12 8.00 26.56
CA SER A 427 2.98 8.96 25.87
C SER A 427 3.74 9.88 26.83
N ASP A 428 4.83 10.46 26.33
CA ASP A 428 5.59 11.46 27.09
C ASP A 428 4.78 12.74 27.32
N ILE A 429 3.96 13.16 26.35
CA ILE A 429 3.05 14.32 26.50
C ILE A 429 2.11 14.11 27.70
N ALA A 430 1.50 12.94 27.84
CA ALA A 430 0.60 12.68 28.97
C ALA A 430 1.34 12.57 30.32
N ARG A 431 2.62 12.14 30.31
CA ARG A 431 3.48 12.17 31.50
C ARG A 431 3.87 13.59 31.89
N GLU A 432 4.10 14.47 30.91
CA GLU A 432 4.35 15.89 31.15
C GLU A 432 3.11 16.60 31.68
N GLU A 433 1.93 16.33 31.09
CA GLU A 433 0.66 16.91 31.55
C GLU A 433 0.25 16.39 32.95
N PHE A 434 0.50 15.11 33.25
CA PHE A 434 0.06 14.46 34.48
C PHE A 434 1.12 13.51 35.08
N PRO A 435 2.23 14.04 35.63
CA PRO A 435 3.36 13.23 36.10
C PRO A 435 2.96 12.21 37.18
N ASP A 436 2.10 12.63 38.11
CA ASP A 436 1.77 11.86 39.32
C ASP A 436 0.53 10.95 39.16
N LEU A 437 -0.12 10.95 37.98
CA LEU A 437 -1.31 10.14 37.73
C LEU A 437 -0.96 8.80 37.05
N ASP A 438 -1.66 7.75 37.44
CA ASP A 438 -1.60 6.45 36.77
C ASP A 438 -2.09 6.54 35.31
N LEU A 439 -1.55 5.68 34.45
CA LEU A 439 -1.87 5.65 33.02
C LEU A 439 -3.39 5.50 32.76
N THR A 440 -4.09 4.70 33.57
CA THR A 440 -5.52 4.44 33.37
C THR A 440 -6.37 5.68 33.69
N VAL A 441 -5.92 6.53 34.61
CA VAL A 441 -6.57 7.82 34.90
C VAL A 441 -6.35 8.81 33.75
N ARG A 442 -5.14 8.86 33.18
CA ARG A 442 -4.84 9.70 32.01
C ARG A 442 -5.72 9.35 30.81
N GLY A 443 -6.03 8.07 30.62
CA GLY A 443 -6.99 7.60 29.61
C GLY A 443 -8.39 8.19 29.82
N ALA A 444 -8.93 8.10 31.04
CA ALA A 444 -10.24 8.67 31.37
C ALA A 444 -10.28 10.21 31.22
N ILE A 445 -9.19 10.92 31.53
CA ILE A 445 -9.08 12.36 31.28
C ILE A 445 -9.17 12.65 29.78
N SER A 446 -8.49 11.87 28.93
CA SER A 446 -8.55 12.03 27.48
C SER A 446 -9.97 11.81 26.95
N ILE A 447 -10.69 10.79 27.43
CA ILE A 447 -12.09 10.54 27.07
C ILE A 447 -12.98 11.76 27.41
N ALA A 448 -12.79 12.36 28.58
CA ALA A 448 -13.53 13.55 28.98
C ALA A 448 -13.25 14.74 28.05
N ARG A 449 -11.97 15.02 27.77
CA ARG A 449 -11.52 16.14 26.92
C ARG A 449 -11.91 15.97 25.46
N ARG A 450 -11.94 14.74 24.94
CA ARG A 450 -12.44 14.44 23.58
C ARG A 450 -13.89 14.85 23.40
N LEU A 451 -14.73 14.72 24.42
CA LEU A 451 -16.10 15.22 24.32
C LEU A 451 -16.14 16.76 24.28
N GLN A 452 -15.29 17.43 25.06
CA GLN A 452 -15.21 18.89 25.06
C GLN A 452 -14.77 19.43 23.70
N ASP A 453 -13.66 18.91 23.18
CA ASP A 453 -13.11 19.25 21.87
C ASP A 453 -12.30 18.07 21.30
N PRO A 454 -12.88 17.30 20.35
CA PRO A 454 -12.22 16.17 19.72
C PRO A 454 -10.91 16.56 19.04
N LEU A 455 -10.89 17.69 18.33
CA LEU A 455 -9.73 18.13 17.58
C LEU A 455 -8.57 18.46 18.53
N ALA A 456 -8.83 19.27 19.56
CA ALA A 456 -7.79 19.72 20.49
C ALA A 456 -7.15 18.56 21.29
N GLU A 457 -7.90 17.49 21.54
CA GLU A 457 -7.37 16.33 22.28
C GLU A 457 -6.73 15.29 21.35
N LEU A 458 -7.30 15.02 20.17
CA LEU A 458 -6.76 14.00 19.25
C LEU A 458 -5.44 14.42 18.58
N VAL A 459 -5.18 15.72 18.39
CA VAL A 459 -3.89 16.21 17.82
C VAL A 459 -2.68 15.92 18.70
N LYS A 460 -2.88 15.50 19.95
CA LYS A 460 -1.80 15.12 20.89
C LYS A 460 -1.27 13.71 20.63
N ILE A 461 -1.91 12.96 19.73
CA ILE A 461 -1.63 11.55 19.46
C ILE A 461 -1.04 11.46 18.05
N ASP A 462 -0.06 10.58 17.85
CA ASP A 462 0.40 10.25 16.50
C ASP A 462 -0.82 9.80 15.65
N PRO A 463 -1.12 10.45 14.50
CA PRO A 463 -2.30 10.15 13.70
C PRO A 463 -2.43 8.66 13.33
N LYS A 464 -1.32 7.95 13.13
CA LYS A 464 -1.33 6.52 12.78
C LYS A 464 -1.75 5.61 13.94
N SER A 465 -1.85 6.16 15.14
CA SER A 465 -2.23 5.47 16.38
C SER A 465 -3.67 5.79 16.81
N ILE A 466 -4.41 6.56 16.01
CA ILE A 466 -5.83 6.85 16.21
C ILE A 466 -6.63 5.84 15.36
N GLY A 467 -6.71 4.60 15.84
CA GLY A 467 -7.38 3.50 15.14
C GLY A 467 -6.61 2.20 15.27
#